data_AF-X1VTV1-F1
#
_entry.id   AF-X1VTV1-F1
#
_cell.length_a   1.000
_cell.length_b   1.000
_cell.length_c   1.000
_cell.angle_alpha   90.00
_cell.angle_beta   90.00
_cell.angle_gamma   90.00
#
_symmetry.space_group_name_H-M   'P 1'
#
loop_
_entity.id
_entity.type
_entity.pdbx_description
1 polymer ?
#
loop_
_entity_poly.entity_id
_entity_poly.type
_entity_poly.pdbx_seq_one_letter_code
_entity_poly.pdbx_strand_id
1 'polypeptide(L)'
;MANNREDFPTIGDISFIFDPNKPTKPIFNSEYIFENNTIPFFDEIIFEDDYKLKNVEYRLDFHDQDKWIMINKNNIDADKYITLWNLTKNDWEYMVEDFEYYIYFRITDSLENIYETPSKQDAVKIIKNLQKNVITTPYDPDIWVIRLRADFSANYSSNISGEAILFDWSVTFKQEGDLDYETIFYDN
;
A
#
# COMPACT_ATOMS: atom_id res chain seq x y z
N MET A 1 17.58 -58.23 -48.81
CA MET A 1 18.51 -57.37 -48.04
C MET A 1 17.67 -56.23 -47.49
N ALA A 2 17.47 -56.17 -46.18
CA ALA A 2 16.78 -55.05 -45.54
C ALA A 2 17.80 -53.93 -45.33
N ASN A 3 17.46 -52.71 -45.77
CA ASN A 3 18.31 -51.53 -45.65
C ASN A 3 17.75 -50.67 -44.53
N ASN A 4 18.27 -50.86 -43.32
CA ASN A 4 17.96 -50.05 -42.14
C ASN A 4 18.84 -48.80 -42.19
N ARG A 5 18.27 -47.70 -42.69
CA ARG A 5 18.86 -46.37 -42.60
C ARG A 5 18.42 -45.76 -41.27
N GLU A 6 19.33 -45.74 -40.30
CA GLU A 6 19.20 -44.96 -39.08
C GLU A 6 19.32 -43.47 -39.45
N ASP A 7 18.24 -42.73 -39.29
CA ASP A 7 18.23 -41.28 -39.48
C ASP A 7 18.56 -40.65 -38.12
N PHE A 8 19.81 -40.22 -37.95
CA PHE A 8 20.17 -39.43 -36.78
C PHE A 8 19.64 -38.01 -36.96
N PRO A 9 18.98 -37.42 -35.96
CA PRO A 9 18.56 -36.03 -36.05
C PRO A 9 19.79 -35.15 -36.31
N THR A 10 19.75 -34.37 -37.38
CA THR A 10 20.69 -33.27 -37.61
C THR A 10 20.64 -32.35 -36.41
N ILE A 11 21.79 -32.18 -35.76
CA ILE A 11 22.05 -31.36 -34.58
C ILE A 11 21.10 -30.15 -34.58
N GLY A 12 20.11 -30.18 -33.71
CA GLY A 12 19.35 -28.97 -33.39
C GLY A 12 20.29 -28.02 -32.65
N ASP A 13 20.31 -26.75 -33.04
CA ASP A 13 21.08 -25.73 -32.32
C ASP A 13 20.56 -25.64 -30.88
N ILE A 14 21.27 -26.28 -29.96
CA ILE A 14 21.00 -26.14 -28.53
C ILE A 14 21.54 -24.79 -28.12
N SER A 15 20.64 -23.82 -27.90
CA SER A 15 20.97 -22.54 -27.28
C SER A 15 20.65 -22.60 -25.79
N PHE A 16 21.60 -22.21 -24.96
CA PHE A 16 21.39 -22.00 -23.53
C PHE A 16 21.51 -20.51 -23.24
N ILE A 17 20.55 -19.98 -22.48
CA ILE A 17 20.61 -18.63 -21.93
C ILE A 17 21.22 -18.75 -20.54
N PHE A 18 22.26 -17.96 -20.27
CA PHE A 18 22.94 -17.93 -18.99
C PHE A 18 23.09 -16.47 -18.56
N ASP A 19 22.53 -16.16 -17.40
CA ASP A 19 22.72 -14.91 -16.68
C ASP A 19 23.12 -15.24 -15.23
N PRO A 20 24.35 -14.93 -14.82
CA PRO A 20 24.80 -15.13 -13.44
C PRO A 20 24.47 -13.96 -12.52
N ASN A 21 23.99 -12.84 -13.06
CA ASN A 21 23.80 -11.60 -12.30
C ASN A 21 22.51 -11.67 -11.50
N LYS A 22 22.51 -11.00 -10.35
CA LYS A 22 21.29 -10.80 -9.58
C LYS A 22 20.62 -9.52 -10.07
N PRO A 23 19.30 -9.40 -9.89
CA PRO A 23 18.61 -8.14 -10.09
C PRO A 23 19.26 -6.98 -9.34
N THR A 24 19.09 -5.79 -9.90
CA THR A 24 19.67 -4.58 -9.32
C THR A 24 18.88 -4.14 -8.09
N LYS A 25 19.55 -3.47 -7.13
CA LYS A 25 18.87 -2.80 -6.01
C LYS A 25 17.78 -1.87 -6.56
N PRO A 26 16.53 -1.94 -6.04
CA PRO A 26 15.46 -1.10 -6.54
C PRO A 26 15.72 0.38 -6.27
N ILE A 27 15.23 1.22 -7.17
CA ILE A 27 15.38 2.68 -7.14
C ILE A 27 14.10 3.26 -6.55
N PHE A 28 14.23 4.11 -5.54
CA PHE A 28 13.11 4.71 -4.80
C PHE A 28 13.54 6.00 -4.09
N ASN A 29 12.57 6.77 -3.59
CA ASN A 29 12.85 7.93 -2.74
C ASN A 29 13.32 7.49 -1.35
N SER A 30 14.20 8.29 -0.75
CA SER A 30 14.78 7.97 0.57
C SER A 30 13.76 7.74 1.67
N GLU A 31 12.60 8.40 1.62
CA GLU A 31 11.51 8.24 2.57
C GLU A 31 10.14 8.51 1.93
N TYR A 32 9.10 7.87 2.49
CA TYR A 32 7.70 8.13 2.18
C TYR A 32 6.94 8.47 3.47
N ILE A 33 6.32 9.65 3.50
CA ILE A 33 5.51 10.12 4.62
C ILE A 33 4.06 10.18 4.17
N PHE A 34 3.18 9.49 4.89
CA PHE A 34 1.75 9.39 4.54
C PHE A 34 0.89 10.13 5.55
N GLU A 35 0.19 11.16 5.07
CA GLU A 35 -0.60 12.09 5.90
C GLU A 35 -2.10 11.78 5.94
N ASN A 36 -2.55 10.82 5.14
CA ASN A 36 -3.94 10.39 5.08
C ASN A 36 -4.09 8.97 5.59
N ASN A 37 -5.24 8.67 6.22
CA ASN A 37 -5.56 7.35 6.76
C ASN A 37 -5.88 6.31 5.68
N THR A 38 -5.91 6.71 4.40
CA THR A 38 -6.01 5.78 3.27
C THR A 38 -4.74 4.97 3.12
N ILE A 39 -4.88 3.67 2.84
CA ILE A 39 -3.75 2.79 2.54
C ILE A 39 -2.93 3.42 1.39
N PRO A 40 -1.61 3.62 1.57
CA PRO A 40 -0.80 4.30 0.58
C PRO A 40 -0.58 3.43 -0.65
N PHE A 41 -0.43 4.10 -1.80
CA PHE A 41 0.06 3.49 -3.01
C PHE A 41 1.50 3.93 -3.27
N PHE A 42 2.27 3.03 -3.87
CA PHE A 42 3.62 3.27 -4.37
C PHE A 42 3.61 3.09 -5.88
N ASP A 43 4.06 4.10 -6.61
CA ASP A 43 4.19 4.13 -8.07
C ASP A 43 5.59 4.56 -8.56
N GLU A 44 6.45 5.02 -7.65
CA GLU A 44 7.79 5.54 -7.97
C GLU A 44 8.93 4.54 -7.74
N ILE A 45 8.61 3.31 -7.32
CA ILE A 45 9.63 2.27 -7.07
C ILE A 45 9.91 1.52 -8.36
N ILE A 46 11.17 1.53 -8.79
CA ILE A 46 11.63 0.93 -10.04
C ILE A 46 12.45 -0.31 -9.74
N PHE A 47 12.09 -1.43 -10.37
CA PHE A 47 12.81 -2.70 -10.31
C PHE A 47 13.47 -2.98 -11.67
N GLU A 48 14.74 -3.39 -11.67
CA GLU A 48 15.53 -3.60 -12.89
C GLU A 48 16.43 -4.83 -12.79
N ASP A 49 16.68 -5.44 -13.93
CA ASP A 49 17.59 -6.57 -14.16
C ASP A 49 18.24 -6.43 -15.54
N ASP A 50 19.42 -6.98 -15.76
CA ASP A 50 20.12 -6.92 -17.05
C ASP A 50 19.60 -7.93 -18.09
N TYR A 51 18.73 -8.85 -17.68
CA TYR A 51 18.01 -9.75 -18.59
C TYR A 51 16.49 -9.60 -18.47
N LYS A 52 15.87 -10.23 -17.47
CA LYS A 52 14.41 -10.30 -17.31
C LYS A 52 14.01 -10.62 -15.88
N LEU A 53 13.23 -9.73 -15.29
CA LEU A 53 12.54 -9.96 -14.02
C LEU A 53 11.44 -11.01 -14.15
N LYS A 54 11.26 -11.79 -13.08
CA LYS A 54 10.16 -12.73 -12.90
C LYS A 54 9.17 -12.25 -11.86
N ASN A 55 9.67 -11.99 -10.65
CA ASN A 55 8.86 -11.63 -9.49
C ASN A 55 9.50 -10.52 -8.66
N VAL A 56 8.63 -9.73 -8.02
CA VAL A 56 8.98 -8.72 -7.03
C VAL A 56 8.07 -8.91 -5.82
N GLU A 57 8.67 -8.95 -4.66
CA GLU A 57 8.01 -9.14 -3.38
C GLU A 57 8.49 -8.11 -2.37
N TYR A 58 7.65 -7.80 -1.39
CA TYR A 58 8.01 -6.94 -0.27
C TYR A 58 7.80 -7.64 1.08
N ARG A 59 8.46 -7.11 2.10
CA ARG A 59 8.30 -7.48 3.50
C ARG A 59 8.51 -6.25 4.38
N LEU A 60 7.72 -6.12 5.45
CA LEU A 60 7.94 -5.08 6.47
C LEU A 60 8.90 -5.57 7.56
N ASP A 61 9.59 -4.64 8.23
CA ASP A 61 10.54 -4.94 9.32
C ASP A 61 9.92 -5.69 10.50
N PHE A 62 8.62 -5.55 10.73
CA PHE A 62 7.88 -6.27 11.78
C PHE A 62 7.32 -7.63 11.34
N HIS A 63 7.53 -8.05 10.08
CA HIS A 63 7.17 -9.41 9.62
C HIS A 63 8.28 -10.41 9.93
N ASP A 64 7.90 -11.69 10.01
CA ASP A 64 8.86 -12.80 10.05
C ASP A 64 9.74 -12.80 8.80
N GLN A 65 11.00 -13.25 8.94
CA GLN A 65 12.00 -13.14 7.87
C GLN A 65 11.57 -13.80 6.55
N ASP A 66 10.80 -14.88 6.61
CA ASP A 66 10.35 -15.64 5.43
C ASP A 66 9.01 -15.17 4.86
N LYS A 67 8.36 -14.19 5.48
CA LYS A 67 7.02 -13.74 5.11
C LYS A 67 7.07 -12.63 4.04
N TRP A 68 7.30 -13.04 2.80
CA TRP A 68 7.29 -12.15 1.64
C TRP A 68 5.90 -12.06 1.01
N ILE A 69 5.53 -10.87 0.55
CA ILE A 69 4.24 -10.57 -0.08
C ILE A 69 4.49 -10.16 -1.53
N MET A 70 3.87 -10.89 -2.46
CA MET A 70 4.00 -10.66 -3.90
C MET A 70 3.39 -9.32 -4.33
N ILE A 71 4.14 -8.54 -5.12
CA ILE A 71 3.69 -7.28 -5.71
C ILE A 71 3.05 -7.53 -7.09
N ASN A 72 3.74 -8.26 -7.96
CA ASN A 72 3.25 -8.56 -9.30
C ASN A 72 2.21 -9.70 -9.28
N LYS A 73 1.13 -9.57 -10.06
CA LYS A 73 0.10 -10.62 -10.16
C LYS A 73 0.49 -11.78 -11.07
N ASN A 74 1.28 -11.47 -12.10
CA ASN A 74 1.71 -12.39 -13.14
C ASN A 74 3.22 -12.28 -13.30
N ASN A 75 3.83 -13.23 -14.02
CA ASN A 75 5.22 -13.12 -14.45
C ASN A 75 5.48 -11.78 -15.15
N ILE A 76 6.54 -11.09 -14.75
CA ILE A 76 6.91 -9.77 -15.29
C ILE A 76 7.44 -9.90 -16.73
N ASP A 77 8.38 -10.82 -16.97
CA ASP A 77 9.00 -11.11 -18.28
C ASP A 77 9.57 -9.87 -19.00
N ALA A 78 10.11 -8.92 -18.22
CA ALA A 78 10.71 -7.68 -18.71
C ALA A 78 11.96 -7.33 -17.89
N ASP A 79 12.92 -6.63 -18.50
CA ASP A 79 14.13 -6.11 -17.86
C ASP A 79 13.82 -5.02 -16.81
N LYS A 80 12.66 -4.38 -16.92
CA LYS A 80 12.21 -3.29 -16.05
C LYS A 80 10.76 -3.44 -15.63
N TYR A 81 10.47 -3.17 -14.36
CA TYR A 81 9.12 -3.19 -13.81
C TYR A 81 8.83 -1.95 -12.97
N ILE A 82 7.78 -1.23 -13.38
CA ILE A 82 7.18 -0.11 -12.65
C ILE A 82 5.71 -0.46 -12.46
N THR A 83 5.23 -0.41 -11.22
CA THR A 83 3.84 -0.76 -10.93
C THR A 83 3.29 0.08 -9.80
N LEU A 84 1.98 0.29 -9.83
CA LEU A 84 1.22 0.78 -8.70
C LEU A 84 0.90 -0.39 -7.77
N TRP A 85 1.29 -0.30 -6.50
CA TRP A 85 0.99 -1.31 -5.49
C TRP A 85 0.77 -0.68 -4.12
N ASN A 86 0.22 -1.44 -3.16
CA ASN A 86 -0.08 -0.96 -1.82
C ASN A 86 0.29 -1.98 -0.74
N LEU A 87 0.44 -1.49 0.50
CA LEU A 87 0.52 -2.36 1.67
C LEU A 87 -0.80 -3.13 1.84
N THR A 88 -0.76 -4.29 2.49
CA THR A 88 -2.00 -4.92 2.91
C THR A 88 -2.71 -4.05 3.95
N LYS A 89 -4.04 -4.18 4.03
CA LYS A 89 -4.83 -3.48 5.04
C LYS A 89 -4.33 -3.76 6.46
N ASN A 90 -4.02 -5.02 6.77
CA ASN A 90 -3.54 -5.43 8.08
C ASN A 90 -2.19 -4.77 8.42
N ASP A 91 -1.30 -4.66 7.43
CA ASP A 91 0.00 -4.03 7.63
C ASP A 91 -0.14 -2.53 7.89
N TRP A 92 -1.01 -1.86 7.13
CA TRP A 92 -1.29 -0.43 7.31
C TRP A 92 -1.95 -0.11 8.65
N GLU A 93 -2.87 -0.98 9.11
CA GLU A 93 -3.54 -0.85 10.40
C GLU A 93 -2.61 -1.17 11.58
N TYR A 94 -1.61 -2.03 11.36
CA TYR A 94 -0.59 -2.34 12.37
C TYR A 94 0.39 -1.17 12.59
N MET A 95 0.66 -0.39 11.55
CA MET A 95 1.56 0.77 11.65
C MET A 95 1.01 1.83 12.61
N VAL A 96 1.84 2.20 13.58
CA VAL A 96 1.61 3.26 14.56
C VAL A 96 2.00 4.61 13.96
N GLU A 97 1.23 5.64 14.29
CA GLU A 97 1.54 7.02 13.90
C GLU A 97 2.90 7.47 14.44
N ASP A 98 3.60 8.31 13.67
CA ASP A 98 4.90 8.91 14.00
C ASP A 98 6.04 7.90 14.28
N PHE A 99 5.84 6.63 13.89
CA PHE A 99 6.86 5.60 13.97
C PHE A 99 7.46 5.28 12.60
N GLU A 100 8.76 4.99 12.58
CA GLU A 100 9.48 4.62 11.36
C GLU A 100 9.39 3.12 11.12
N TYR A 101 8.94 2.74 9.93
CA TYR A 101 8.93 1.36 9.45
C TYR A 101 9.72 1.24 8.16
N TYR A 102 10.11 0.02 7.82
CA TYR A 102 11.03 -0.24 6.71
C TYR A 102 10.51 -1.35 5.80
N ILE A 103 10.48 -1.08 4.50
CA ILE A 103 10.10 -2.05 3.47
C ILE A 103 11.37 -2.63 2.85
N TYR A 104 11.48 -3.95 2.93
CA TYR A 104 12.50 -4.74 2.24
C TYR A 104 11.89 -5.31 0.96
N PHE A 105 12.72 -5.41 -0.08
CA PHE A 105 12.36 -6.06 -1.34
C PHE A 105 13.14 -7.34 -1.56
N ARG A 106 12.46 -8.30 -2.18
CA ARG A 106 13.05 -9.47 -2.82
C ARG A 106 12.68 -9.44 -4.30
N ILE A 107 13.67 -9.57 -5.15
CA ILE A 107 13.52 -9.51 -6.60
C ILE A 107 14.13 -10.80 -7.16
N THR A 108 13.35 -11.50 -7.97
CA THR A 108 13.75 -12.73 -8.64
C THR A 108 13.74 -12.50 -10.13
N ASP A 109 14.84 -12.80 -10.81
CA ASP A 109 14.91 -12.79 -12.27
C ASP A 109 14.29 -14.07 -12.88
N SER A 110 14.31 -14.16 -14.20
CA SER A 110 13.79 -15.30 -14.96
C SER A 110 14.65 -16.56 -14.88
N LEU A 111 15.88 -16.46 -14.35
CA LEU A 111 16.81 -17.58 -14.14
C LEU A 111 16.98 -17.95 -12.65
N GLU A 112 16.11 -17.44 -11.78
CA GLU A 112 16.08 -17.64 -10.33
C GLU A 112 17.25 -17.02 -9.55
N ASN A 113 17.99 -16.05 -10.11
CA ASN A 113 18.87 -15.21 -9.31
C ASN A 113 18.04 -14.25 -8.45
N ILE A 114 18.49 -14.05 -7.21
CA ILE A 114 17.73 -13.32 -6.20
C ILE A 114 18.55 -12.17 -5.63
N TYR A 115 17.98 -10.97 -5.72
CA TYR A 115 18.33 -9.83 -4.88
C TYR A 115 17.39 -9.78 -3.67
N GLU A 116 17.97 -9.61 -2.48
CA GLU A 116 17.23 -9.27 -1.27
C GLU A 116 17.84 -8.02 -0.65
N THR A 117 16.99 -7.13 -0.16
CA THR A 117 17.43 -5.92 0.52
C THR A 117 18.23 -6.29 1.77
N PRO A 118 19.53 -5.96 1.83
CA PRO A 118 20.43 -6.59 2.81
C PRO A 118 20.33 -5.98 4.20
N SER A 119 19.88 -4.73 4.31
CA SER A 119 19.89 -4.00 5.57
C SER A 119 18.81 -2.92 5.62
N LYS A 120 18.56 -2.42 6.84
CA LYS A 120 17.69 -1.28 7.09
C LYS A 120 18.10 0.00 6.36
N GLN A 121 19.40 0.19 6.10
CA GLN A 121 19.93 1.36 5.38
C GLN A 121 19.64 1.29 3.86
N ASP A 122 19.35 0.10 3.37
CA ASP A 122 19.03 -0.18 1.98
C ASP A 122 17.53 -0.33 1.73
N ALA A 123 16.73 -0.27 2.79
CA ALA A 123 15.27 -0.44 2.78
C ALA A 123 14.57 0.91 2.57
N VAL A 124 13.33 0.85 2.08
CA VAL A 124 12.48 2.05 1.97
C VAL A 124 11.98 2.42 3.35
N LYS A 125 12.23 3.66 3.76
CA LYS A 125 11.68 4.21 4.99
C LYS A 125 10.25 4.69 4.77
N ILE A 126 9.32 4.25 5.59
CA ILE A 126 7.92 4.70 5.57
C ILE A 126 7.49 5.22 6.94
N ILE A 127 6.73 6.31 6.95
CA ILE A 127 6.18 6.92 8.16
C ILE A 127 4.70 7.19 7.93
N LYS A 128 3.87 6.71 8.86
CA LYS A 128 2.46 7.08 8.95
C LYS A 128 2.36 8.30 9.83
N ASN A 129 2.18 9.47 9.24
CA ASN A 129 2.07 10.74 9.96
C ASN A 129 0.68 11.31 9.72
N LEU A 130 -0.33 10.69 10.32
CA LEU A 130 -1.67 11.22 10.26
C LEU A 130 -1.68 12.49 11.10
N GLN A 131 -1.34 13.62 10.49
CA GLN A 131 -1.60 14.91 11.11
C GLN A 131 -3.10 14.94 11.37
N LYS A 132 -3.48 14.67 12.63
CA LYS A 132 -4.74 15.15 13.13
C LYS A 132 -4.64 16.64 12.85
N ASN A 133 -5.48 17.18 11.97
CA ASN A 133 -5.63 18.62 11.83
C ASN A 133 -5.99 19.14 13.22
N VAL A 134 -4.98 19.43 14.04
CA VAL A 134 -5.11 20.24 15.22
C VAL A 134 -5.26 21.60 14.59
N ILE A 135 -6.51 21.96 14.31
CA ILE A 135 -6.88 23.35 14.20
C ILE A 135 -6.45 23.94 15.55
N THR A 136 -5.24 24.48 15.61
CA THR A 136 -4.84 25.41 16.65
C THR A 136 -5.60 26.68 16.32
N THR A 137 -6.90 26.72 16.62
CA THR A 137 -7.46 28.00 17.01
C THR A 137 -6.59 28.46 18.18
N PRO A 138 -6.05 29.68 18.17
CA PRO A 138 -5.27 30.18 19.29
C PRO A 138 -6.06 29.87 20.57
N TYR A 139 -5.37 29.32 21.57
CA TYR A 139 -5.97 29.06 22.87
C TYR A 139 -6.52 30.38 23.40
N ASP A 140 -7.82 30.54 23.26
CA ASP A 140 -8.59 31.62 23.85
C ASP A 140 -9.27 31.02 25.08
N PRO A 141 -8.86 31.40 26.30
CA PRO A 141 -9.45 30.87 27.53
C PRO A 141 -10.95 31.18 27.66
N ASP A 142 -11.50 32.05 26.81
CA ASP A 142 -12.93 32.37 26.77
C ASP A 142 -13.73 31.49 25.78
N ILE A 143 -13.08 30.61 25.00
CA ILE A 143 -13.75 29.73 24.02
C ILE A 143 -13.80 28.28 24.54
N TRP A 144 -15.01 27.84 24.93
CA TRP A 144 -15.28 26.44 25.27
C TRP A 144 -15.63 25.65 24.00
N VAL A 145 -14.72 24.76 23.57
CA VAL A 145 -14.96 23.90 22.40
C VAL A 145 -15.52 22.55 22.85
N ILE A 146 -16.80 22.31 22.58
CA ILE A 146 -17.42 20.98 22.69
C ILE A 146 -17.19 20.24 21.36
N ARG A 147 -16.54 19.08 21.42
CA ARG A 147 -16.40 18.17 20.27
C ARG A 147 -17.42 17.05 20.39
N LEU A 148 -18.39 17.03 19.48
CA LEU A 148 -19.32 15.91 19.35
C LEU A 148 -18.87 15.00 18.22
N ARG A 149 -18.94 13.69 18.47
CA ARG A 149 -18.79 12.66 17.44
C ARG A 149 -20.16 12.04 17.22
N ALA A 150 -20.65 12.11 15.99
CA ALA A 150 -21.83 11.36 15.56
C ALA A 150 -21.37 10.27 14.58
N ASP A 151 -21.68 9.02 14.90
CA ASP A 151 -21.47 7.90 13.99
C ASP A 151 -22.83 7.58 13.33
N PHE A 152 -22.95 7.81 12.02
CA PHE A 152 -24.17 7.53 11.27
C PHE A 152 -24.06 6.16 10.58
N SER A 153 -25.08 5.32 10.74
CA SER A 153 -25.21 4.07 9.99
C SER A 153 -26.57 4.00 9.30
N ALA A 154 -26.57 3.95 7.96
CA ALA A 154 -27.78 3.71 7.19
C ALA A 154 -28.05 2.21 7.10
N ASN A 155 -29.24 1.77 7.55
CA ASN A 155 -29.66 0.38 7.46
C ASN A 155 -30.58 0.22 6.24
N TYR A 156 -30.02 -0.16 5.10
CA TYR A 156 -30.82 -0.38 3.89
C TYR A 156 -31.56 -1.72 4.01
N SER A 157 -32.88 -1.68 4.24
CA SER A 157 -33.71 -2.85 4.01
C SER A 157 -33.89 -3.03 2.49
N SER A 158 -33.55 -4.21 2.00
CA SER A 158 -33.40 -4.52 0.57
C SER A 158 -34.73 -4.64 -0.18
N ASN A 159 -35.67 -3.70 -0.02
CA ASN A 159 -36.98 -3.74 -0.71
C ASN A 159 -37.59 -2.38 -1.06
N ILE A 160 -36.82 -1.29 -1.10
CA ILE A 160 -37.35 0.00 -1.53
C ILE A 160 -36.56 0.48 -2.75
N SER A 161 -37.15 0.37 -3.94
CA SER A 161 -36.77 1.18 -5.10
C SER A 161 -37.24 2.61 -4.82
N GLY A 162 -36.47 3.35 -4.04
CA GLY A 162 -36.79 4.71 -3.64
C GLY A 162 -35.50 5.44 -3.36
N GLU A 163 -35.39 6.65 -3.91
CA GLU A 163 -34.26 7.55 -3.77
C GLU A 163 -33.79 7.66 -2.32
N ALA A 164 -32.48 7.83 -2.13
CA ALA A 164 -31.90 8.03 -0.81
C ALA A 164 -32.63 9.16 -0.07
N ILE A 165 -33.29 8.84 1.04
CA ILE A 165 -33.97 9.85 1.86
C ILE A 165 -32.90 10.59 2.65
N LEU A 166 -32.73 11.88 2.34
CA LEU A 166 -31.95 12.82 3.14
C LEU A 166 -32.76 13.12 4.42
N PHE A 167 -32.11 13.02 5.57
CA PHE A 167 -32.69 13.45 6.84
C PHE A 167 -32.01 14.75 7.28
N ASP A 168 -32.81 15.78 7.54
CA ASP A 168 -32.34 16.97 8.24
C ASP A 168 -32.09 16.61 9.71
N TRP A 169 -30.95 17.02 10.24
CA TRP A 169 -30.61 16.79 11.64
C TRP A 169 -30.33 18.12 12.34
N SER A 170 -30.66 18.18 13.62
CA SER A 170 -30.35 19.32 14.48
C SER A 170 -29.76 18.82 15.79
N VAL A 171 -28.87 19.63 16.38
CA VAL A 171 -28.30 19.38 17.70
C VAL A 171 -28.70 20.56 18.58
N THR A 172 -29.40 20.26 19.68
CA THR A 172 -29.75 21.25 20.70
C THR A 172 -28.84 21.09 21.89
N PHE A 173 -28.14 22.16 22.25
CA PHE A 173 -27.32 22.21 23.46
C PHE A 173 -28.12 22.85 24.58
N LYS A 174 -27.92 22.36 25.81
CA LYS A 174 -28.40 23.01 27.02
C LYS A 174 -27.25 23.10 28.01
N GLN A 175 -26.84 24.30 28.35
CA GLN A 175 -25.95 24.53 29.47
C GLN A 175 -26.78 24.51 30.75
N GLU A 176 -26.35 23.75 31.76
CA GLU A 176 -27.02 23.74 33.07
C GLU A 176 -26.93 25.14 33.69
N GLY A 177 -28.06 25.83 33.78
CA GLY A 177 -28.17 27.16 34.41
C GLY A 177 -28.64 28.28 33.50
N ASP A 178 -28.69 28.08 32.18
CA ASP A 178 -29.14 29.09 31.22
C ASP A 178 -30.60 28.88 30.79
N LEU A 179 -31.36 29.97 30.66
CA LEU A 179 -32.78 29.96 30.27
C LEU A 179 -32.99 30.02 28.75
N ASP A 180 -31.95 30.36 28.00
CA ASP A 180 -32.00 30.54 26.57
C ASP A 180 -31.42 29.34 25.82
N TYR A 181 -32.12 28.92 24.76
CA TYR A 181 -31.74 27.82 23.89
C TYR A 181 -31.16 28.39 22.60
N GLU A 182 -30.01 27.88 22.18
CA GLU A 182 -29.49 28.14 20.85
C GLU A 182 -29.61 26.85 20.02
N THR A 183 -30.39 26.92 18.94
CA THR A 183 -30.57 25.82 18.00
C THR A 183 -29.87 26.20 16.70
N ILE A 184 -28.85 25.43 16.35
CA ILE A 184 -28.13 25.59 15.08
C ILE A 184 -28.74 24.61 14.08
N PHE A 185 -29.23 25.15 12.97
CA PHE A 185 -29.72 24.37 11.84
C PHE A 185 -28.58 24.18 10.84
N TYR A 186 -28.42 22.96 10.36
CA TYR A 186 -27.53 22.65 9.25
C TYR A 186 -28.39 22.25 8.06
N ASP A 187 -28.53 23.18 7.13
CA ASP A 187 -29.11 22.91 5.82
C ASP A 187 -28.01 22.34 4.90
N ASN A 188 -28.36 21.35 4.07
CA ASN A 188 -27.48 20.86 3.00
C ASN A 188 -27.45 21.82 1.82
#